data_AF-K1U588-F1
#
_entry.id   AF-K1U588-F1
#
_cell.length_a   1.000
_cell.length_b   1.000
_cell.length_c   1.000
_cell.angle_alpha   90.00
_cell.angle_beta   90.00
_cell.angle_gamma   90.00
#
_symmetry.space_group_name_H-M   'P 1'
#
loop_
_entity.id
_entity.type
_entity.pdbx_description
1 polymer ?
#
loop_
_entity_poly.entity_id
_entity_poly.type
_entity_poly.pdbx_seq_one_letter_code
_entity_poly.pdbx_strand_id
1 'polypeptide(L)'
;MNIFSRQISVYDGVTDNVGRVITLHDFLFSKEYANVIQMMRCIADKEERDKWKRRLPQAAISGVFAPTRAVGNIKQYSGLISIDVDSKENPD
;
A
#
# COMPACT_ATOMS: atom_id res chain seq x y z
N MET A 1 -10.65 12.36 -16.99
CA MET A 1 -10.07 11.01 -16.76
C MET A 1 -10.15 10.73 -15.27
N ASN A 2 -10.74 9.61 -14.83
CA ASN A 2 -10.90 9.31 -13.41
C ASN A 2 -9.60 8.69 -12.86
N ILE A 3 -9.01 9.27 -11.80
CA ILE A 3 -7.80 8.73 -11.17
C ILE A 3 -8.05 7.42 -10.41
N PHE A 4 -9.27 7.21 -9.92
CA PHE A 4 -9.60 6.03 -9.11
C PHE A 4 -9.74 4.75 -9.94
N SER A 5 -9.95 4.86 -11.25
CA SER A 5 -10.00 3.70 -12.15
C SER A 5 -8.61 3.22 -12.59
N ARG A 6 -7.52 3.83 -12.10
CA ARG A 6 -6.15 3.39 -12.42
C ARG A 6 -5.87 2.05 -11.78
N GLN A 7 -5.24 1.15 -12.54
CA GLN A 7 -4.77 -0.12 -12.04
C GLN A 7 -3.44 0.03 -11.31
N ILE A 8 -3.30 -0.70 -10.20
CA ILE A 8 -2.11 -0.74 -9.35
C ILE A 8 -1.88 -2.17 -8.87
N SER A 9 -0.63 -2.52 -8.56
CA SER A 9 -0.32 -3.77 -7.86
C SER A 9 -0.50 -3.62 -6.36
N VAL A 10 -1.12 -4.60 -5.72
CA VAL A 10 -1.30 -4.72 -4.27
C VAL A 10 -0.79 -6.07 -3.79
N TYR A 11 -0.12 -6.07 -2.65
CA TYR A 11 0.59 -7.20 -2.05
C TYR A 11 0.02 -7.48 -0.67
N ASP A 12 -0.07 -8.74 -0.24
CA ASP A 12 -0.75 -9.12 1.01
C ASP A 12 0.10 -8.91 2.27
N GLY A 13 1.33 -8.42 2.11
CA GLY A 13 2.22 -8.04 3.20
C GLY A 13 3.61 -7.67 2.69
N VAL A 14 4.51 -7.30 3.61
CA VAL A 14 5.86 -6.80 3.26
C VAL A 14 6.75 -7.80 2.52
N THR A 15 6.44 -9.09 2.60
CA THR A 15 7.21 -10.17 1.95
C THR A 15 6.60 -10.67 0.65
N ASP A 16 5.37 -10.27 0.32
CA ASP A 16 4.74 -10.64 -0.94
C ASP A 16 5.31 -9.77 -2.07
N ASN A 17 5.86 -10.43 -3.09
CA ASN A 17 6.45 -9.78 -4.25
C ASN A 17 5.73 -10.13 -5.56
N VAL A 18 4.68 -10.93 -5.54
CA VAL A 18 3.88 -11.27 -6.73
C VAL A 18 2.66 -10.36 -6.78
N GLY A 19 1.90 -10.31 -5.68
CA GLY A 19 0.72 -9.47 -5.52
C GLY A 19 -0.40 -9.77 -6.53
N ARG A 20 -1.37 -8.85 -6.59
CA ARG A 20 -2.52 -8.86 -7.50
C ARG A 20 -2.77 -7.46 -8.05
N VAL A 21 -3.51 -7.38 -9.15
CA VAL A 21 -3.90 -6.09 -9.75
C VAL A 21 -5.32 -5.74 -9.31
N ILE A 22 -5.48 -4.54 -8.74
CA ILE A 22 -6.79 -3.95 -8.44
C ILE A 22 -6.84 -2.49 -8.89
N THR A 23 -8.01 -1.86 -8.77
CA THR A 23 -8.12 -0.42 -9.00
C THR A 23 -7.67 0.37 -7.76
N LEU A 24 -7.22 1.61 -7.97
CA LEU A 24 -6.94 2.53 -6.87
C LEU A 24 -8.18 2.78 -6.00
N HIS A 25 -9.36 2.83 -6.61
CA HIS A 25 -10.64 2.91 -5.91
C HIS A 25 -10.77 1.79 -4.87
N ASP A 26 -10.62 0.54 -5.31
CA ASP A 26 -10.86 -0.63 -4.45
C ASP A 26 -9.86 -0.68 -3.30
N PHE A 27 -8.62 -0.25 -3.54
CA PHE A 27 -7.61 -0.16 -2.48
C PHE A 27 -7.95 0.89 -1.42
N LEU A 28 -8.27 2.12 -1.83
CA LEU A 28 -8.44 3.25 -0.92
C LEU A 28 -9.76 3.19 -0.14
N PHE A 29 -10.82 2.66 -0.74
CA PHE A 29 -12.17 2.68 -0.15
C PHE A 29 -12.60 1.33 0.45
N SER A 30 -11.75 0.31 0.39
CA SER A 30 -12.02 -0.97 1.08
C SER A 30 -12.08 -0.78 2.60
N LYS A 31 -13.04 -1.47 3.22
CA LYS A 31 -13.20 -1.55 4.68
C LYS A 31 -12.74 -2.88 5.27
N GLU A 32 -12.20 -3.77 4.45
CA GLU A 32 -11.83 -5.14 4.82
C GLU A 32 -10.91 -5.18 6.06
N TYR A 33 -9.93 -4.28 6.12
CA TYR A 33 -8.96 -4.22 7.21
C TYR A 33 -9.26 -3.16 8.28
N ALA A 34 -10.44 -2.52 8.24
CA ALA A 34 -10.77 -1.41 9.13
C ALA A 34 -10.66 -1.78 10.62
N ASN A 35 -11.19 -2.95 11.00
CA ASN A 35 -11.15 -3.41 12.39
C ASN A 35 -9.70 -3.69 12.87
N VAL A 36 -8.87 -4.29 12.01
CA VAL A 36 -7.45 -4.54 12.30
C VAL A 36 -6.70 -3.22 12.50
N ILE A 37 -6.95 -2.24 11.63
CA ILE A 37 -6.34 -0.90 11.74
C ILE A 37 -6.76 -0.19 13.03
N GLN A 38 -8.05 -0.25 13.40
CA GLN A 38 -8.50 0.37 14.66
C GLN A 38 -7.87 -0.30 15.88
N MET A 39 -7.83 -1.63 15.91
CA MET A 39 -7.15 -2.38 16.97
C MET A 39 -5.67 -2.00 17.06
N MET A 40 -4.95 -1.93 15.93
CA MET A 40 -3.53 -1.55 15.89
C MET A 40 -3.26 -0.15 16.46
N ARG A 41 -4.19 0.80 16.29
CA ARG A 41 -4.07 2.17 16.83
C ARG A 41 -4.12 2.18 18.36
N CYS A 42 -4.69 1.15 18.98
CA CYS A 42 -4.72 0.98 20.43
C CYS A 42 -3.46 0.29 20.99
N ILE A 43 -2.60 -0.29 20.14
CA ILE A 43 -1.37 -0.96 20.59
C ILE A 43 -0.30 0.09 20.90
N ALA A 44 0.04 0.21 22.18
CA ALA A 44 1.10 1.10 22.66
C ALA A 44 2.49 0.62 22.23
N ASP A 45 2.76 -0.68 22.40
CA ASP A 45 4.05 -1.27 22.07
C ASP A 45 4.34 -1.18 20.56
N LYS A 46 5.49 -0.59 20.24
CA LYS A 46 5.86 -0.34 18.84
C LYS A 46 6.13 -1.63 18.09
N GLU A 47 6.81 -2.59 18.71
CA GLU A 47 7.20 -3.83 18.03
C GLU A 47 5.98 -4.69 17.72
N GLU A 48 5.05 -4.79 18.67
CA GLU A 48 3.78 -5.46 18.49
C GLU A 48 2.95 -4.79 17.38
N ARG A 49 2.83 -3.46 17.41
CA ARG A 49 2.13 -2.71 16.35
C ARG A 49 2.75 -2.92 14.97
N ASP A 50 4.09 -2.96 14.89
CA ASP A 50 4.81 -3.18 13.65
C ASP A 50 4.60 -4.61 13.11
N LYS A 51 4.48 -5.63 13.97
CA LYS A 51 4.16 -7.01 13.56
C LYS A 51 2.82 -7.08 12.83
N TRP A 52 1.81 -6.35 13.32
CA TRP A 52 0.52 -6.23 12.63
C TRP A 52 0.63 -5.41 11.35
N LYS A 53 1.32 -4.27 11.38
CA LYS A 53 1.49 -3.39 10.21
C LYS A 53 2.12 -4.10 9.02
N ARG A 54 3.09 -4.99 9.25
CA ARG A 54 3.78 -5.76 8.20
C ARG A 54 2.87 -6.75 7.45
N ARG A 55 1.72 -7.11 8.03
CA ARG A 55 0.73 -8.03 7.47
C ARG A 55 -0.43 -7.32 6.76
N LEU A 56 -0.47 -5.99 6.81
CA LEU A 56 -1.48 -5.23 6.06
C LEU A 56 -1.13 -5.19 4.57
N PRO A 57 -2.14 -5.10 3.70
CA PRO A 57 -1.91 -5.00 2.28
C PRO A 57 -1.11 -3.74 1.94
N GLN A 58 -0.20 -3.85 0.99
CA GLN A 58 0.66 -2.77 0.51
C GLN A 58 0.44 -2.54 -0.97
N ALA A 59 0.40 -1.28 -1.40
CA ALA A 59 0.16 -0.93 -2.79
C ALA A 59 1.36 -0.24 -3.43
N ALA A 60 1.66 -0.60 -4.67
CA ALA A 60 2.57 0.17 -5.52
C ALA A 60 1.74 1.14 -6.37
N ILE A 61 1.51 2.35 -5.86
CA ILE A 61 0.67 3.37 -6.51
C ILE A 61 1.17 3.74 -7.91
N SER A 62 2.48 3.59 -8.18
CA SER A 62 3.10 3.92 -9.45
C SER A 62 2.68 3.05 -10.63
N GLY A 63 2.10 1.87 -10.40
CA GLY A 63 1.65 1.02 -11.50
C GLY A 63 1.49 -0.46 -11.20
N VAL A 64 1.43 -1.24 -12.27
CA VAL A 64 1.29 -2.70 -12.28
C VAL A 64 2.64 -3.34 -12.59
N PHE A 65 2.99 -4.35 -11.80
CA PHE A 65 4.24 -5.10 -11.90
C PHE A 65 3.97 -6.59 -12.14
N ALA A 66 4.75 -7.21 -13.02
CA ALA A 66 4.72 -8.66 -13.26
C ALA A 66 6.04 -9.17 -13.90
N PRO A 67 6.49 -10.40 -13.60
CA PRO A 67 5.85 -11.39 -12.73
C PRO A 67 6.00 -11.11 -11.24
N THR A 68 6.97 -10.26 -10.87
CA THR A 68 7.22 -9.84 -9.49
C THR A 68 7.48 -8.34 -9.43
N ARG A 69 7.40 -7.75 -8.22
CA ARG A 69 7.71 -6.34 -7.96
C ARG A 69 9.21 -6.05 -8.16
N ALA A 70 9.56 -5.54 -9.34
CA ALA A 70 10.89 -5.03 -9.64
C ALA A 70 10.80 -3.90 -10.67
N VAL A 71 11.79 -3.00 -10.70
CA VAL A 71 11.81 -1.87 -11.65
C VAL A 71 11.73 -2.35 -13.11
N GLY A 72 12.47 -3.39 -13.47
CA GLY A 72 12.42 -3.99 -14.81
C GLY A 72 11.13 -4.76 -15.14
N ASN A 73 10.26 -4.97 -14.14
CA ASN A 73 9.02 -5.74 -14.27
C ASN A 73 7.76 -4.87 -14.35
N ILE A 74 7.91 -3.56 -14.50
CA ILE A 74 6.75 -2.68 -14.70
C ILE A 74 6.06 -3.01 -16.03
N LYS A 75 4.75 -3.29 -15.97
CA LYS A 75 3.92 -3.55 -17.14
C LYS A 75 3.15 -2.32 -17.57
N GLN A 76 2.73 -1.52 -16.59
CA GLN A 76 1.94 -0.34 -16.84
C GLN A 76 2.19 0.69 -15.74
N TYR A 77 2.50 1.91 -16.14
CA TYR A 77 2.52 3.06 -15.23
C TYR A 77 1.09 3.54 -14.98
N SER A 78 0.76 3.85 -13.72
CA SER A 78 -0.51 4.47 -13.36
C SER A 78 -0.58 5.95 -13.74
N GLY A 79 0.59 6.60 -13.89
CA GLY A 79 0.75 8.04 -14.04
C GLY A 79 0.68 8.80 -12.71
N LEU A 80 0.77 8.10 -11.57
CA LEU A 80 0.68 8.66 -10.22
C LEU A 80 2.01 8.48 -9.48
N ILE A 81 2.26 9.37 -8.52
CA ILE A 81 3.39 9.31 -7.59
C ILE A 81 2.82 9.33 -6.18
N SER A 82 3.36 8.49 -5.29
CA SER A 82 3.06 8.53 -3.86
C SER A 82 4.12 9.37 -3.16
N ILE A 83 3.68 10.39 -2.42
CA ILE A 83 4.54 11.26 -1.61
C ILE A 83 4.12 11.05 -0.15
N ASP A 84 5.06 10.63 0.69
CA ASP A 84 4.85 10.51 2.14
C ASP A 84 5.36 11.77 2.82
N VAL A 85 4.58 12.33 3.75
CA VAL A 85 4.90 13.58 4.43
C VAL A 85 4.80 13.33 5.93
N ASP A 86 5.96 13.18 6.56
CA ASP A 86 6.09 12.99 8.00
C ASP A 86 6.60 14.27 8.67
N SER A 87 5.93 14.70 9.74
CA SER A 87 6.30 15.90 10.51
C SER A 87 7.51 15.72 11.41
N LYS A 88 7.98 14.48 11.61
CA LYS A 88 9.10 14.16 12.52
C LYS A 88 10.44 14.76 12.08
N GLU A 89 10.60 15.01 10.79
CA GLU A 89 11.84 15.51 10.18
C GLU A 89 11.71 16.98 9.73
N ASN A 90 10.57 17.64 9.96
CA ASN A 90 10.34 19.06 9.70
C ASN A 90 9.97 19.80 11.00
N PRO A 91 10.92 20.00 11.93
CA PRO A 91 10.77 21.04 12.95
C PRO A 91 10.76 22.42 12.28
N ASP A 92 9.98 23.35 12.84
CA ASP A 92 9.67 24.70 12.29
C ASP A 92 10.87 25.47 11.70
#